data_AF-X0SYZ8-F1
#
_entry.id   AF-X0SYZ8-F1
#
_cell.length_a   1.000
_cell.length_b   1.000
_cell.length_c   1.000
_cell.angle_alpha   90.00
_cell.angle_beta   90.00
_cell.angle_gamma   90.00
#
_symmetry.space_group_name_H-M   'P 1'
#
loop_
_entity.id
_entity.type
_entity.pdbx_description
1 polymer ?
#
loop_
_entity_poly.entity_id
_entity_poly.type
_entity_poly.pdbx_seq_one_letter_code
_entity_poly.pdbx_strand_id
1 'polypeptide(L)'
;QIVNISALSGLTNLAYLALGSNQIGNISALSDLANLAELDLSHNQIVGISALSGLTKLTVLYLNNNKIHDIAPLVNNAGIDSGDAVDLVHNQLHFESGSPSMLDIEALRQRRVGVTYLPQDCATCD
;
A
#
# COMPACT_ATOMS: atom_id res chain seq x y z
N GLN A 1 -9.95 16.90 -7.87
CA GLN A 1 -9.40 15.56 -7.58
C GLN A 1 -8.24 15.32 -8.54
N ILE A 2 -7.12 14.81 -8.02
CA ILE A 2 -5.88 14.55 -8.77
C ILE A 2 -5.96 13.17 -9.43
N VAL A 3 -5.49 13.06 -10.66
CA VAL A 3 -5.39 11.78 -11.40
C VAL A 3 -3.93 11.45 -11.74
N ASN A 4 -3.13 12.46 -12.07
CA ASN A 4 -1.75 12.33 -12.50
C ASN A 4 -0.80 12.99 -11.49
N ILE A 5 0.20 12.22 -11.06
CA ILE A 5 1.23 12.64 -10.10
C ILE A 5 2.65 12.57 -10.67
N SER A 6 2.80 12.54 -12.01
CA SER A 6 4.12 12.48 -12.66
C SER A 6 5.05 13.62 -12.26
N ALA A 7 4.50 14.78 -11.90
CA ALA A 7 5.26 15.93 -11.41
C ALA A 7 5.96 15.68 -10.06
N LEU A 8 5.60 14.62 -9.32
CA LEU A 8 6.28 14.23 -8.09
C LEU A 8 7.58 13.46 -8.35
N SER A 9 7.80 12.98 -9.57
CA SER A 9 9.02 12.27 -9.94
C SER A 9 10.25 13.13 -9.65
N GLY A 10 11.23 12.55 -8.96
CA GLY A 10 12.49 13.22 -8.62
C GLY A 10 12.44 14.11 -7.38
N LEU A 11 11.31 14.21 -6.67
CA LEU A 11 11.23 14.85 -5.35
C LEU A 11 11.81 13.94 -4.25
N THR A 12 13.02 13.43 -4.47
CA THR A 12 13.64 12.32 -3.72
C THR A 12 13.89 12.61 -2.24
N ASN A 13 13.75 13.87 -1.80
CA ASN A 13 13.87 14.28 -0.40
C ASN A 13 12.53 14.30 0.36
N LEU A 14 11.41 13.96 -0.29
CA LEU A 14 10.13 13.85 0.40
C LEU A 14 10.19 12.75 1.47
N ALA A 15 9.79 13.12 2.68
CA ALA A 15 9.64 12.20 3.81
C ALA A 15 8.17 11.86 4.10
N TYR A 16 7.26 12.78 3.79
CA TYR A 16 5.83 12.64 4.04
C TYR A 16 5.07 13.05 2.78
N LEU A 17 4.11 12.23 2.35
CA LEU A 17 3.27 12.52 1.19
C LEU A 17 1.83 12.08 1.45
N ALA A 18 0.91 13.04 1.47
CA ALA A 18 -0.53 12.79 1.61
C ALA A 18 -1.25 13.07 0.29
N LEU A 19 -1.83 12.02 -0.29
CA LEU A 19 -2.57 12.03 -1.56
C LEU A 19 -3.94 11.34 -1.42
N GLY A 20 -4.44 11.19 -0.19
CA GLY A 20 -5.73 10.62 0.11
C GLY A 20 -6.89 11.34 -0.60
N SER A 21 -7.98 10.62 -0.87
CA SER A 21 -9.22 11.17 -1.47
C SER A 21 -9.03 11.81 -2.85
N ASN A 22 -8.39 11.09 -3.76
CA ASN A 22 -8.16 11.50 -5.14
C ASN A 22 -8.66 10.44 -6.13
N GLN A 23 -8.28 10.55 -7.41
CA GLN A 23 -8.61 9.62 -8.48
C GLN A 23 -7.33 9.01 -9.08
N ILE A 24 -6.29 8.82 -8.27
CA ILE A 24 -5.00 8.31 -8.73
C ILE A 24 -5.14 6.81 -8.98
N GLY A 25 -4.80 6.37 -10.19
CA GLY A 25 -4.71 4.95 -10.54
C GLY A 25 -3.28 4.47 -10.77
N ASN A 26 -2.39 5.37 -11.17
CA ASN A 26 -0.99 5.07 -11.46
C ASN A 26 -0.07 5.81 -10.49
N ILE A 27 0.70 5.04 -9.71
CA ILE A 27 1.66 5.54 -8.73
C ILE A 27 3.12 5.33 -9.12
N SER A 28 3.42 5.03 -10.39
CA SER A 28 4.78 4.75 -10.87
C SER A 28 5.76 5.91 -10.59
N ALA A 29 5.26 7.14 -10.52
CA ALA A 29 6.07 8.33 -10.21
C ALA A 29 6.67 8.32 -8.80
N LEU A 30 6.21 7.43 -7.92
CA LEU A 30 6.69 7.31 -6.54
C LEU A 30 7.92 6.40 -6.41
N SER A 31 8.30 5.62 -7.43
CA SER A 31 9.29 4.53 -7.32
C SER A 31 10.65 4.95 -6.77
N ASP A 32 11.05 6.19 -7.04
CA ASP A 32 12.39 6.69 -6.72
C ASP A 32 12.38 7.59 -5.47
N LEU A 33 11.25 7.73 -4.79
CA LEU A 33 11.10 8.55 -3.59
C LEU A 33 11.59 7.81 -2.33
N ALA A 34 12.83 7.31 -2.39
CA ALA A 34 13.43 6.41 -1.39
C ALA A 34 13.54 6.99 0.04
N ASN A 35 13.27 8.28 0.24
CA ASN A 35 13.20 8.90 1.55
C ASN A 35 11.80 8.97 2.17
N LEU A 36 10.76 8.52 1.47
CA LEU A 36 9.40 8.49 2.00
C LEU A 36 9.31 7.57 3.21
N ALA A 37 8.87 8.15 4.32
CA ALA A 37 8.59 7.47 5.59
C ALA A 37 7.09 7.29 5.81
N GLU A 38 6.27 8.27 5.43
CA GLU A 38 4.82 8.17 5.54
C GLU A 38 4.14 8.49 4.20
N LEU A 39 3.22 7.62 3.81
CA LEU A 39 2.51 7.72 2.55
C LEU A 39 1.02 7.43 2.74
N ASP A 40 0.19 8.44 2.47
CA ASP A 40 -1.27 8.28 2.41
C ASP A 40 -1.73 8.29 0.95
N LEU A 41 -2.21 7.13 0.49
CA LEU A 41 -2.83 6.91 -0.80
C LEU A 41 -4.28 6.41 -0.66
N SER A 42 -4.89 6.61 0.51
CA SER A 42 -6.25 6.17 0.81
C SER A 42 -7.28 6.77 -0.14
N HIS A 43 -8.40 6.09 -0.37
CA HIS A 43 -9.50 6.60 -1.20
C HIS A 43 -9.05 7.06 -2.59
N ASN A 44 -8.44 6.14 -3.35
CA ASN A 44 -7.98 6.34 -4.72
C ASN A 44 -8.50 5.20 -5.62
N GLN A 45 -7.92 5.03 -6.81
CA GLN A 45 -8.31 4.00 -7.78
C GLN A 45 -7.14 3.08 -8.12
N ILE A 46 -6.22 2.88 -7.18
CA ILE A 46 -4.97 2.15 -7.38
C ILE A 46 -5.27 0.66 -7.50
N VAL A 47 -4.69 0.02 -8.51
CA VAL A 47 -4.81 -1.43 -8.75
C VAL A 47 -3.49 -2.15 -8.47
N GLY A 48 -2.37 -1.55 -8.88
CA GLY A 48 -1.03 -2.12 -8.71
C GLY A 48 -0.13 -1.22 -7.88
N ILE A 49 0.68 -1.83 -7.01
CA ILE A 49 1.55 -1.14 -6.05
C ILE A 49 3.04 -1.50 -6.20
N SER A 50 3.47 -1.95 -7.38
CA SER A 50 4.87 -2.34 -7.64
C SER A 50 5.88 -1.22 -7.34
N ALA A 51 5.47 0.04 -7.51
CA ALA A 51 6.28 1.22 -7.21
C ALA A 51 6.69 1.32 -5.73
N LEU A 52 5.99 0.63 -4.82
CA LEU A 52 6.27 0.67 -3.38
C LEU A 52 7.37 -0.30 -2.96
N SER A 53 7.78 -1.25 -3.80
CA SER A 53 8.74 -2.30 -3.43
C SER A 53 10.13 -1.78 -3.06
N GLY A 54 10.55 -0.65 -3.64
CA GLY A 54 11.83 0.01 -3.37
C GLY A 54 11.81 1.08 -2.27
N LEU A 55 10.64 1.40 -1.70
CA LEU A 55 10.49 2.48 -0.72
C LEU A 55 10.76 1.95 0.70
N THR A 56 12.03 1.66 0.98
CA THR A 56 12.46 0.92 2.17
C THR A 56 12.45 1.73 3.47
N LYS A 57 12.06 3.01 3.43
CA LYS A 57 11.92 3.85 4.63
C LYS A 57 10.47 4.01 5.10
N LEU A 58 9.49 3.43 4.40
CA LEU A 58 8.09 3.52 4.77
C LEU A 58 7.85 2.84 6.12
N THR A 59 7.31 3.60 7.06
CA THR A 59 6.87 3.12 8.37
C THR A 59 5.36 3.19 8.54
N VAL A 60 4.69 4.09 7.81
CA VAL A 60 3.23 4.22 7.80
C VAL A 60 2.72 4.32 6.37
N LEU A 61 1.81 3.42 6.00
CA LEU A 61 1.27 3.31 4.66
C LEU A 61 -0.26 3.11 4.69
N TYR A 62 -0.99 4.11 4.20
CA TYR A 62 -2.44 4.02 4.04
C TYR A 62 -2.78 3.73 2.58
N LEU A 63 -3.33 2.54 2.31
CA LEU A 63 -3.78 2.07 1.00
C LEU A 63 -5.27 1.70 1.00
N ASN A 64 -5.99 1.99 2.08
CA ASN A 64 -7.39 1.64 2.23
C ASN A 64 -8.27 2.33 1.18
N ASN A 65 -9.41 1.71 0.84
CA ASN A 65 -10.34 2.20 -0.18
C ASN A 65 -9.67 2.39 -1.55
N ASN A 66 -9.01 1.35 -2.04
CA ASN A 66 -8.45 1.25 -3.40
C ASN A 66 -8.96 -0.03 -4.09
N LYS A 67 -8.35 -0.43 -5.20
CA LYS A 67 -8.71 -1.62 -5.99
C LYS A 67 -7.55 -2.62 -6.05
N ILE A 68 -6.73 -2.67 -5.00
CA ILE A 68 -5.53 -3.50 -4.95
C ILE A 68 -5.95 -4.95 -4.75
N HIS A 69 -5.39 -5.86 -5.54
CA HIS A 69 -5.65 -7.30 -5.46
C HIS A 69 -4.37 -8.15 -5.25
N ASP A 70 -3.20 -7.52 -5.37
CA ASP A 70 -1.89 -8.14 -5.17
C ASP A 70 -1.02 -7.22 -4.29
N ILE A 71 -0.50 -7.78 -3.19
CA ILE A 71 0.34 -7.07 -2.22
C ILE A 71 1.73 -7.70 -2.08
N ALA A 72 2.13 -8.62 -2.95
CA ALA A 72 3.49 -9.14 -3.01
C ALA A 72 4.57 -8.04 -3.05
N PRO A 73 4.36 -6.85 -3.68
CA PRO A 73 5.31 -5.75 -3.60
C PRO A 73 5.63 -5.28 -2.17
N LEU A 74 4.70 -5.41 -1.21
CA LEU A 74 4.93 -5.06 0.18
C LEU A 74 5.78 -6.12 0.89
N VAL A 75 5.56 -7.40 0.58
CA VAL A 75 6.40 -8.51 1.09
C VAL A 75 7.82 -8.38 0.56
N ASN A 76 7.96 -8.03 -0.72
CA ASN A 76 9.26 -7.80 -1.38
C ASN A 76 9.96 -6.51 -0.91
N ASN A 77 9.25 -5.60 -0.23
CA ASN A 77 9.86 -4.43 0.35
C ASN A 77 10.65 -4.84 1.62
N ALA A 78 11.97 -4.81 1.50
CA ALA A 78 12.89 -5.18 2.57
C ALA A 78 12.87 -4.21 3.78
N GLY A 79 12.27 -3.03 3.62
CA GLY A 79 12.17 -2.00 4.66
C GLY A 79 10.93 -2.10 5.57
N ILE A 80 9.79 -2.60 5.06
CA ILE A 80 8.54 -2.71 5.84
C ILE A 80 8.64 -3.84 6.86
N ASP A 81 8.97 -3.55 8.12
CA ASP A 81 9.32 -4.52 9.14
C ASP A 81 8.62 -4.24 10.50
N SER A 82 9.11 -4.87 11.57
CA SER A 82 8.56 -4.78 12.92
C SER A 82 8.31 -3.34 13.39
N GLY A 83 7.04 -3.03 13.66
CA GLY A 83 6.61 -1.72 14.15
C GLY A 83 5.99 -0.82 13.07
N ASP A 84 6.08 -1.21 11.80
CA ASP A 84 5.45 -0.48 10.70
C ASP A 84 3.96 -0.81 10.60
N ALA A 85 3.20 0.10 9.99
CA ALA A 85 1.75 -0.01 9.84
C ALA A 85 1.33 0.09 8.37
N VAL A 86 0.52 -0.86 7.93
CA VAL A 86 -0.07 -0.90 6.58
C VAL A 86 -1.57 -1.09 6.69
N ASP A 87 -2.32 -0.14 6.14
CA ASP A 87 -3.78 -0.24 6.04
C ASP A 87 -4.24 -0.62 4.63
N LEU A 88 -4.83 -1.80 4.50
CA LEU A 88 -5.34 -2.39 3.27
C LEU A 88 -6.87 -2.53 3.28
N VAL A 89 -7.57 -1.97 4.27
CA VAL A 89 -9.03 -2.05 4.40
C VAL A 89 -9.75 -1.61 3.12
N HIS A 90 -10.80 -2.33 2.72
CA HIS A 90 -11.58 -2.06 1.52
C HIS A 90 -10.74 -2.01 0.24
N ASN A 91 -9.97 -3.09 0.02
CA ASN A 91 -9.35 -3.43 -1.25
C ASN A 91 -9.97 -4.70 -1.84
N GLN A 92 -9.48 -5.11 -3.01
CA GLN A 92 -9.95 -6.27 -3.78
C GLN A 92 -9.07 -7.50 -3.57
N LEU A 93 -8.56 -7.66 -2.34
CA LEU A 93 -7.76 -8.83 -1.96
C LEU A 93 -8.66 -10.05 -1.77
N HIS A 94 -8.09 -11.23 -2.04
CA HIS A 94 -8.78 -12.51 -1.82
C HIS A 94 -8.40 -13.06 -0.45
N PHE A 95 -9.37 -13.31 0.43
CA PHE A 95 -9.10 -13.66 1.84
C PHE A 95 -9.34 -15.13 2.19
N GLU A 96 -9.49 -16.01 1.19
CA GLU A 96 -9.55 -17.45 1.45
C GLU A 96 -8.23 -17.95 2.04
N SER A 97 -8.31 -18.88 3.00
CA SER A 97 -7.14 -19.50 3.60
C SER A 97 -6.23 -20.10 2.53
N GLY A 98 -4.94 -19.75 2.56
CA GLY A 98 -3.95 -20.20 1.57
C GLY A 98 -3.98 -19.47 0.22
N SER A 99 -4.86 -18.48 0.04
CA SER A 99 -4.79 -17.57 -1.11
C SER A 99 -3.49 -16.75 -1.11
N PRO A 100 -3.02 -16.25 -2.27
CA PRO A 100 -1.82 -15.42 -2.33
C PRO A 100 -1.87 -14.21 -1.39
N SER A 101 -2.98 -13.47 -1.38
CA SER A 101 -3.11 -12.30 -0.50
C SER A 101 -3.04 -12.66 0.99
N MET A 102 -3.60 -13.80 1.39
CA MET A 102 -3.50 -14.27 2.78
C MET A 102 -2.07 -14.71 3.14
N LEU A 103 -1.37 -15.41 2.25
CA LEU A 103 0.03 -15.79 2.46
C LEU A 103 0.92 -14.55 2.60
N ASP A 104 0.69 -13.51 1.80
CA ASP A 104 1.40 -12.24 1.88
C ASP A 104 1.10 -11.49 3.19
N ILE A 105 -0.17 -11.45 3.62
CA ILE A 105 -0.58 -10.88 4.91
C ILE A 105 0.12 -11.62 6.06
N GLU A 106 0.14 -12.95 6.03
CA GLU A 106 0.80 -13.78 7.04
C GLU A 106 2.31 -13.50 7.08
N ALA A 107 2.97 -13.38 5.93
CA ALA A 107 4.39 -13.04 5.83
C ALA A 107 4.69 -11.67 6.46
N LEU A 108 3.88 -10.65 6.19
CA LEU A 108 4.02 -9.33 6.81
C LEU A 108 3.79 -9.39 8.33
N ARG A 109 2.79 -10.14 8.79
CA ARG A 109 2.53 -10.30 10.23
C ARG A 109 3.63 -11.07 10.96
N GLN A 110 4.28 -12.04 10.31
CA GLN A 110 5.45 -12.72 10.86
C GLN A 110 6.63 -11.77 11.09
N ARG A 111 6.76 -10.73 10.24
CA ARG A 111 7.71 -9.61 10.43
C ARG A 111 7.26 -8.61 11.50
N ARG A 112 6.11 -8.84 12.17
CA ARG A 112 5.50 -7.93 13.16
C ARG A 112 5.08 -6.59 12.57
N VAL A 113 4.74 -6.55 11.29
CA VAL A 113 4.07 -5.42 10.64
C VAL A 113 2.61 -5.41 11.11
N GLY A 114 2.12 -4.23 11.53
CA GLY A 114 0.72 -4.01 11.82
C GLY A 114 -0.09 -3.89 10.53
N VAL A 115 -0.73 -4.97 10.10
CA VAL A 115 -1.55 -5.00 8.88
C VAL A 115 -3.04 -4.99 9.24
N THR A 116 -3.76 -3.94 8.85
CA THR A 116 -5.23 -3.92 8.88
C THR A 116 -5.77 -4.25 7.50
N TYR A 117 -6.73 -5.18 7.44
CA TYR A 117 -7.33 -5.60 6.17
C TYR A 117 -8.79 -6.02 6.41
N LEU A 118 -9.65 -5.62 5.49
CA LEU A 118 -11.05 -6.03 5.39
C LEU A 118 -11.44 -5.99 3.90
N PRO A 119 -12.28 -6.92 3.40
CA PRO A 119 -12.69 -6.90 2.01
C PRO A 119 -13.56 -5.69 1.66
N GLN A 120 -13.51 -5.25 0.41
CA GLN A 120 -14.44 -4.23 -0.11
C GLN A 120 -15.88 -4.77 -0.18
N ASP A 121 -16.05 -6.05 -0.55
CA ASP A 121 -17.36 -6.68 -0.77
C ASP A 121 -17.75 -7.62 0.38
N CYS A 122 -17.40 -7.30 1.64
CA CYS A 122 -17.79 -8.17 2.74
C CYS A 122 -19.23 -7.94 3.19
N ALA A 123 -20.17 -8.63 2.52
CA ALA A 123 -21.56 -8.69 2.93
C ALA A 123 -21.79 -9.56 4.19
N THR A 124 -20.81 -10.38 4.61
CA THR A 124 -20.97 -11.38 5.68
C THR A 124 -19.71 -11.57 6.54
N CYS A 125 -18.87 -10.53 6.71
CA CYS A 125 -17.79 -10.57 7.70
C CYS A 125 -18.40 -10.26 9.06
N ASP A 126 -18.94 -11.26 9.74
CA ASP A 126 -19.26 -11.22 11.18
C ASP A 126 -18.01 -11.51 12.02
#